data_AF-A0A2S9PU52-F1
#
_entry.id   AF-A0A2S9PU52-F1
#
_cell.length_a   1.000
_cell.length_b   1.000
_cell.length_c   1.000
_cell.angle_alpha   90.00
_cell.angle_beta   90.00
_cell.angle_gamma   90.00
#
_symmetry.space_group_name_H-M   'P 1'
#
loop_
_entity.id
_entity.type
_entity.pdbx_description
1 polymer ?
#
loop_
_entity_poly.entity_id
_entity_poly.type
_entity_poly.pdbx_seq_one_letter_code
_entity_poly.pdbx_strand_id
1 'polypeptide(L)'
;MTPADLSLSVLRAVRRAVDEGALGPGVEVPERVVVERPRAGGCGDWATNAALRLARDARMSPRAVAEVLSAALEKEPGVGRVDVTGPGFLSITVAGSAAAGVVAEVGERGVRYGWGDGLRGQRVELVHRGEVRARVHAEAVRALLVAQGAEVRLREDREAAVVVRAAHYDPAPLGADAMRWALLRAGAGDRVLEGAPLLVQAEGNGLFLV
;
A
#
# COMPACT_ATOMS: atom_id res chain seq x y z
N MET A 1 11.07 -14.17 -1.41
CA MET A 1 10.62 -13.05 -0.55
C MET A 1 10.78 -11.74 -1.30
N THR A 2 9.67 -11.06 -1.57
CA THR A 2 9.62 -9.73 -2.19
C THR A 2 9.56 -8.62 -1.12
N PRO A 3 9.72 -7.33 -1.47
CA PRO A 3 9.59 -6.23 -0.50
C PRO A 3 8.18 -6.12 0.10
N ALA A 4 7.16 -6.48 -0.68
CA ALA A 4 5.78 -6.53 -0.21
C ALA A 4 5.59 -7.67 0.81
N ASP A 5 6.15 -8.85 0.52
CA ASP A 5 6.15 -9.98 1.47
C ASP A 5 6.87 -9.60 2.77
N LEU A 6 7.98 -8.87 2.67
CA LEU A 6 8.73 -8.42 3.85
C LEU A 6 7.92 -7.41 4.67
N SER A 7 7.26 -6.43 4.03
CA SER A 7 6.36 -5.50 4.72
C SER A 7 5.25 -6.23 5.48
N LEU A 8 4.66 -7.26 4.84
CA LEU A 8 3.63 -8.09 5.44
C LEU A 8 4.18 -8.94 6.59
N SER A 9 5.40 -9.46 6.44
CA SER A 9 6.10 -10.24 7.47
C SER A 9 6.39 -9.38 8.70
N VAL A 10 6.85 -8.13 8.52
CA VAL A 10 7.02 -7.18 9.63
C VAL A 10 5.69 -6.86 10.29
N LEU A 11 4.62 -6.64 9.51
CA LEU A 11 3.29 -6.40 10.07
C LEU A 11 2.78 -7.60 10.89
N ARG A 12 3.00 -8.84 10.42
CA ARG A 12 2.68 -10.06 11.16
C ARG A 12 3.49 -10.19 12.44
N ALA A 13 4.80 -9.92 12.38
CA ALA A 13 5.67 -9.91 13.54
C ALA A 13 5.20 -8.89 14.60
N VAL A 14 4.80 -7.69 14.16
CA VAL A 14 4.21 -6.67 15.04
C VAL A 14 2.91 -7.15 15.67
N ARG A 15 1.96 -7.67 14.88
CA ARG A 15 0.69 -8.21 15.39
C ARG A 15 0.94 -9.27 16.46
N ARG A 16 1.80 -10.24 16.15
CA ARG A 16 2.15 -11.32 17.07
C ARG A 16 2.75 -10.78 18.37
N ALA A 17 3.66 -9.82 18.29
CA ALA A 17 4.28 -9.23 19.47
C ALA A 17 3.29 -8.43 20.34
N VAL A 18 2.24 -7.85 19.73
CA VAL A 18 1.12 -7.23 20.45
C VAL A 18 0.24 -8.30 21.11
N ASP A 19 -0.15 -9.33 20.36
CA ASP A 19 -1.02 -10.42 20.84
C ASP A 19 -0.38 -11.22 21.99
N GLU A 20 0.94 -11.42 21.94
CA GLU A 20 1.74 -12.08 22.98
C GLU A 20 2.05 -11.14 24.18
N GLY A 21 1.63 -9.87 24.13
CA GLY A 21 1.88 -8.88 25.18
C GLY A 21 3.33 -8.40 25.29
N ALA A 22 4.19 -8.77 24.33
CA ALA A 22 5.62 -8.45 24.33
C ALA A 22 5.93 -6.96 24.09
N LEU A 23 4.99 -6.21 23.52
CA LEU A 23 5.10 -4.75 23.31
C LEU A 23 4.36 -3.91 24.37
N GLY A 24 3.85 -4.55 25.42
CA GLY A 24 3.09 -3.88 26.47
C GLY A 24 1.62 -3.59 26.09
N PRO A 25 0.80 -3.17 27.07
CA PRO A 25 -0.62 -2.94 26.86
C PRO A 25 -0.88 -1.65 26.07
N GLY A 26 -1.81 -1.69 25.12
CA GLY A 26 -2.30 -0.51 24.39
C GLY A 26 -1.53 -0.12 23.13
N VAL A 27 -0.66 -1.00 22.62
CA VAL A 27 -0.03 -0.80 21.31
C VAL A 27 -1.02 -1.11 20.21
N GLU A 28 -1.36 -0.11 19.41
CA GLU A 28 -2.14 -0.32 18.19
C GLU A 28 -1.24 -0.83 17.06
N VAL A 29 -1.71 -1.87 16.38
CA VAL A 29 -1.03 -2.40 15.21
C VAL A 29 -1.20 -1.40 14.06
N PRO A 30 -0.12 -0.88 13.46
CA PRO A 30 -0.23 0.04 12.34
C PRO A 30 -0.87 -0.66 11.13
N GLU A 31 -1.71 0.06 10.38
CA GLU A 31 -2.31 -0.48 9.15
C GLU A 31 -1.25 -0.89 8.11
N ARG A 32 -0.12 -0.17 8.11
CA ARG A 32 0.98 -0.40 7.17
C ARG A 32 2.34 -0.20 7.81
N VAL A 33 3.23 -1.15 7.52
CA VAL A 33 4.67 -1.01 7.73
C VAL A 33 5.34 -0.76 6.39
N VAL A 34 6.33 0.13 6.38
CA VAL A 34 7.15 0.42 5.20
C VAL A 34 8.53 -0.19 5.42
N VAL A 35 8.99 -0.94 4.42
CA VAL A 35 10.39 -1.37 4.26
C VAL A 35 10.98 -0.64 3.08
N GLU A 36 12.17 -0.08 3.26
CA GLU A 36 12.87 0.71 2.26
C GLU A 36 14.27 0.13 2.02
N ARG A 37 14.90 0.50 0.90
CA ARG A 37 16.32 0.18 0.71
C ARG A 37 17.15 0.96 1.74
N PRO A 38 18.17 0.32 2.36
CA PRO A 38 19.07 1.04 3.26
C PRO A 38 19.70 2.23 2.54
N ARG A 39 19.81 3.35 3.25
CA ARG A 39 20.50 4.54 2.75
C ARG A 39 21.99 4.27 2.60
N ALA A 40 22.71 5.12 1.88
CA ALA A 40 24.17 5.02 1.76
C ALA A 40 24.84 4.92 3.15
N GLY A 41 25.58 3.83 3.39
CA GLY A 41 26.19 3.49 4.68
C GLY A 41 25.35 2.57 5.59
N GLY A 42 24.12 2.20 5.20
CA GLY A 42 23.30 1.21 5.88
C GLY A 42 23.72 -0.23 5.55
N CYS A 43 23.38 -1.16 6.45
CA CYS A 43 23.59 -2.60 6.26
C CYS A 43 22.29 -3.34 5.89
N GLY A 44 22.43 -4.55 5.35
CA GLY A 44 21.33 -5.41 4.93
C GLY A 44 20.77 -5.09 3.54
N ASP A 45 19.72 -5.79 3.16
CA ASP A 45 19.02 -5.60 1.87
C ASP A 45 17.88 -4.58 1.98
N TRP A 46 17.26 -4.51 3.17
CA TRP A 46 16.09 -3.71 3.50
C TRP A 46 16.22 -3.11 4.90
N ALA A 47 15.53 -2.01 5.15
CA ALA A 47 15.44 -1.40 6.48
C ALA A 47 14.02 -0.95 6.80
N THR A 48 13.65 -0.96 8.08
CA THR A 48 12.39 -0.37 8.56
C THR A 48 12.56 0.38 9.87
N ASN A 49 11.77 1.45 10.02
CA ASN A 49 11.67 2.25 11.24
C ASN A 49 10.48 1.83 12.13
N ALA A 50 9.89 0.65 11.91
CA ALA A 50 8.71 0.18 12.62
C ALA A 50 8.88 0.26 14.15
N ALA A 51 10.03 -0.18 14.67
CA ALA A 51 10.30 -0.14 16.10
C ALA A 51 10.32 1.28 16.68
N LEU A 52 10.86 2.26 15.95
CA LEU A 52 10.85 3.67 16.36
C LEU A 52 9.43 4.24 16.46
N ARG A 53 8.55 3.84 15.53
CA ARG A 53 7.14 4.29 15.54
C ARG A 53 6.36 3.66 16.69
N LEU A 54 6.61 2.38 16.98
CA LEU A 54 5.91 1.61 18.00
C LEU A 54 6.40 1.91 19.43
N ALA A 55 7.65 2.34 19.59
CA ALA A 55 8.28 2.58 20.91
C ALA A 55 7.48 3.50 21.83
N ARG A 56 6.91 4.57 21.26
CA ARG A 56 6.13 5.56 22.02
C ARG A 56 4.89 4.92 22.64
N ASP A 57 4.13 4.19 21.85
CA ASP A 57 2.88 3.59 22.29
C ASP A 57 3.14 2.38 23.19
N ALA A 58 4.23 1.64 22.92
CA ALA A 58 4.73 0.55 23.76
C ALA A 58 5.31 1.00 25.10
N ARG A 59 5.60 2.31 25.27
CA ARG A 59 6.34 2.87 26.42
C ARG A 59 7.66 2.15 26.70
N MET A 60 8.30 1.67 25.64
CA MET A 60 9.57 0.96 25.66
C MET A 60 10.64 1.78 24.94
N SER A 61 11.92 1.50 25.21
CA SER A 61 12.97 2.08 24.38
C SER A 61 12.84 1.52 22.95
N PRO A 62 13.12 2.33 21.89
CA PRO A 62 13.01 1.81 20.53
C PRO A 62 13.94 0.64 20.24
N ARG A 63 15.06 0.56 20.96
CA ARG A 63 15.96 -0.60 20.92
C ARG A 63 15.30 -1.86 21.48
N ALA A 64 14.59 -1.78 22.61
CA ALA A 64 13.89 -2.93 23.19
C ALA A 64 12.77 -3.42 22.25
N VAL A 65 12.01 -2.50 21.64
CA VAL A 65 11.01 -2.87 20.62
C VAL A 65 11.68 -3.51 19.41
N ALA A 66 12.81 -2.98 18.95
CA ALA A 66 13.54 -3.54 17.84
C ALA A 66 14.05 -4.96 18.15
N GLU A 67 14.53 -5.24 19.36
CA GLU A 67 14.98 -6.57 19.77
C GLU A 67 13.81 -7.59 19.74
N VAL A 68 12.63 -7.21 20.25
CA VAL A 68 11.42 -8.05 20.19
C VAL A 68 11.05 -8.36 18.72
N LEU A 69 10.98 -7.33 17.88
CA LEU A 69 10.62 -7.50 16.47
C LEU A 69 11.69 -8.26 15.68
N SER A 70 12.97 -8.07 16.01
CA SER A 70 14.09 -8.80 15.41
C SER A 70 13.95 -10.30 15.64
N ALA A 71 13.73 -10.72 16.90
CA ALA A 71 13.56 -12.12 17.25
C ALA A 71 12.30 -12.76 16.63
N ALA A 72 11.25 -11.96 16.39
CA ALA A 72 10.07 -12.43 15.67
C ALA A 72 10.33 -12.57 14.16
N LEU A 73 11.00 -11.58 13.55
CA LEU A 73 11.30 -11.56 12.11
C LEU A 73 12.30 -12.63 11.69
N GLU A 74 13.28 -12.98 12.53
CA GLU A 74 14.22 -14.06 12.22
C GLU A 74 13.57 -15.44 12.11
N LYS A 75 12.33 -15.59 12.57
CA LYS A 75 11.54 -16.81 12.41
C LYS A 75 10.71 -16.82 11.12
N GLU A 76 10.64 -15.70 10.40
CA GLU A 76 9.85 -15.60 9.17
C GLU A 76 10.60 -16.24 7.99
N PRO A 77 9.94 -17.10 7.19
CA PRO A 77 10.56 -17.75 6.05
C PRO A 77 11.11 -16.73 5.04
N GLY A 78 12.41 -16.84 4.73
CA GLY A 78 13.07 -15.96 3.77
C GLY A 78 13.81 -14.77 4.40
N VAL A 79 13.64 -14.52 5.69
CA VAL A 79 14.53 -13.63 6.45
C VAL A 79 15.80 -14.40 6.83
N GLY A 80 16.96 -13.86 6.46
CA GLY A 80 18.25 -14.48 6.78
C GLY A 80 18.83 -13.97 8.11
N ARG A 81 18.84 -12.65 8.29
CA ARG A 81 19.35 -12.00 9.51
C ARG A 81 18.65 -10.66 9.71
N VAL A 82 18.43 -10.29 10.97
CA VAL A 82 17.95 -8.96 11.34
C VAL A 82 18.92 -8.30 12.33
N ASP A 83 19.40 -7.12 11.98
CA ASP A 83 20.31 -6.33 12.81
C ASP A 83 19.60 -5.07 13.32
N VAL A 84 19.69 -4.84 14.63
CA VAL A 84 19.21 -3.60 15.25
C VAL A 84 20.31 -2.54 15.13
N THR A 85 20.06 -1.50 14.34
CA THR A 85 21.01 -0.41 14.08
C THR A 85 20.57 0.92 14.68
N GLY A 86 21.56 1.71 15.09
CA GLY A 86 21.37 3.05 15.65
C GLY A 86 20.37 3.07 16.82
N PRO A 87 19.39 3.99 16.83
CA PRO A 87 18.43 4.11 17.92
C PRO A 87 17.35 3.02 17.95
N GLY A 88 17.23 2.18 16.91
CA GLY A 88 16.16 1.18 16.78
C GLY A 88 15.67 0.96 15.34
N PHE A 89 16.53 1.13 14.34
CA PHE A 89 16.20 0.69 12.97
C PHE A 89 16.42 -0.82 12.84
N LEU A 90 15.54 -1.50 12.12
CA LEU A 90 15.68 -2.91 11.80
C LEU A 90 16.27 -3.02 10.40
N SER A 91 17.52 -3.44 10.29
CA SER A 91 18.21 -3.76 9.04
C SER A 91 18.05 -5.25 8.76
N ILE A 92 17.47 -5.61 7.62
CA ILE A 92 17.05 -6.97 7.29
C ILE A 92 17.85 -7.45 6.09
N THR A 93 18.52 -8.60 6.26
CA THR A 93 19.15 -9.35 5.17
C THR A 93 18.24 -10.51 4.80
N VAL A 94 17.89 -10.62 3.53
CA VAL A 94 17.03 -11.68 3.01
C VAL A 94 17.90 -12.91 2.72
N ALA A 95 17.38 -14.11 2.97
CA ALA A 95 18.12 -15.34 2.66
C ALA A 95 18.45 -15.40 1.15
N GLY A 96 19.69 -15.76 0.79
CA GLY A 96 20.19 -15.70 -0.60
C GLY A 96 19.42 -16.55 -1.61
N SER A 97 18.66 -17.57 -1.16
CA SER A 97 17.79 -18.38 -2.02
C SER A 97 16.41 -17.75 -2.28
N ALA A 98 16.06 -16.67 -1.59
CA ALA A 98 14.71 -16.13 -1.60
C ALA A 98 14.31 -15.49 -2.94
N ALA A 99 15.28 -15.01 -3.73
CA ALA A 99 15.03 -14.47 -5.07
C ALA A 99 14.91 -15.60 -6.12
N ALA A 100 15.82 -16.58 -6.07
CA ALA A 100 15.79 -17.74 -6.95
C ALA A 100 14.51 -18.57 -6.76
N GLY A 101 14.06 -18.74 -5.51
CA GLY A 101 12.81 -19.42 -5.20
C GLY A 101 11.58 -18.73 -5.81
N VAL A 102 11.53 -17.39 -5.77
CA VAL A 102 10.42 -16.64 -6.40
C VAL A 102 10.45 -16.78 -7.92
N VAL A 103 11.62 -16.72 -8.55
CA VAL A 103 11.72 -16.90 -10.01
C VAL A 103 11.28 -18.30 -10.42
N ALA A 104 11.70 -19.34 -9.68
CA ALA A 104 11.26 -20.71 -9.90
C ALA A 104 9.73 -20.83 -9.73
N GLU A 105 9.17 -20.26 -8.67
CA GLU A 105 7.72 -20.26 -8.41
C GLU A 105 6.92 -19.52 -9.50
N VAL A 106 7.42 -18.38 -9.99
CA VAL A 106 6.82 -17.66 -11.13
C VAL A 106 6.85 -18.55 -12.37
N GLY A 107 7.96 -19.26 -12.62
CA GLY A 107 8.08 -20.20 -13.74
C GLY A 107 7.11 -21.37 -13.64
N GLU A 108 6.99 -21.98 -12.45
CA GLU A 108 6.10 -23.12 -12.19
C GLU A 108 4.62 -22.72 -12.29
N ARG A 109 4.24 -21.56 -11.73
CA ARG A 109 2.85 -21.10 -11.73
C ARG A 109 2.44 -20.39 -13.03
N GLY A 110 3.40 -19.89 -13.80
CA GLY A 110 3.17 -19.21 -15.07
C GLY A 110 2.15 -18.07 -14.96
N VAL A 111 1.17 -18.04 -15.87
CA VAL A 111 0.09 -17.01 -15.88
C VAL A 111 -0.81 -17.02 -14.64
N ARG A 112 -0.73 -18.08 -13.82
CA ARG A 112 -1.45 -18.19 -12.54
C ARG A 112 -0.64 -17.66 -11.36
N TYR A 113 0.62 -17.25 -11.55
CA TYR A 113 1.37 -16.59 -10.49
C TYR A 113 0.61 -15.33 -10.00
N GLY A 114 0.52 -15.16 -8.68
CA GLY A 114 -0.24 -14.07 -8.04
C GLY A 114 -1.76 -14.28 -7.94
N TRP A 115 -2.29 -15.37 -8.50
CA TRP A 115 -3.68 -15.77 -8.22
C TRP A 115 -3.79 -16.32 -6.80
N GLY A 116 -4.92 -16.03 -6.15
CA GLY A 116 -5.21 -16.46 -4.80
C GLY A 116 -6.69 -16.74 -4.60
N ASP A 117 -7.08 -17.05 -3.37
CA ASP A 117 -8.43 -17.39 -2.96
C ASP A 117 -8.92 -16.53 -1.77
N GLY A 118 -8.22 -15.43 -1.47
CA GLY A 118 -8.54 -14.56 -0.33
C GLY A 118 -9.93 -13.93 -0.39
N LEU A 119 -10.58 -13.91 -1.56
CA LEU A 119 -11.96 -13.44 -1.75
C LEU A 119 -12.93 -14.58 -2.09
N ARG A 120 -12.56 -15.84 -1.84
CA ARG A 120 -13.44 -16.99 -2.11
C ARG A 120 -14.77 -16.84 -1.37
N GLY A 121 -15.86 -17.03 -2.11
CA GLY A 121 -17.23 -16.89 -1.59
C GLY A 121 -17.74 -15.46 -1.51
N GLN A 122 -16.91 -14.45 -1.82
CA GLN A 122 -17.35 -13.07 -1.95
C GLN A 122 -18.01 -12.85 -3.31
N ARG A 123 -19.21 -12.26 -3.28
CA ARG A 123 -19.95 -11.86 -4.48
C ARG A 123 -19.92 -10.35 -4.62
N VAL A 124 -19.36 -9.85 -5.72
CA VAL A 124 -19.21 -8.41 -5.98
C VAL A 124 -19.95 -8.05 -7.27
N GLU A 125 -20.81 -7.05 -7.20
CA GLU A 125 -21.42 -6.45 -8.38
C GLU A 125 -20.71 -5.12 -8.67
N LEU A 126 -20.18 -4.97 -9.88
CA LEU A 126 -19.60 -3.71 -10.36
C LEU A 126 -20.53 -3.11 -11.43
N VAL A 127 -20.86 -1.84 -11.25
CA VAL A 127 -21.76 -1.12 -12.14
C VAL A 127 -20.99 -0.02 -12.87
N HIS A 128 -21.14 0.09 -14.19
CA HIS A 128 -20.52 1.16 -15.00
C HIS A 128 -21.51 1.78 -15.99
N ARG A 129 -21.30 3.04 -16.37
CA ARG A 129 -22.24 3.82 -17.23
C ARG A 129 -22.12 3.55 -18.73
N GLY A 130 -21.52 2.43 -19.14
CA GLY A 130 -21.36 2.08 -20.57
C GLY A 130 -20.27 2.85 -21.34
N GLU A 131 -19.75 3.97 -20.83
CA GLU A 131 -18.61 4.67 -21.46
C GLU A 131 -17.36 3.79 -21.54
N VAL A 132 -16.59 3.94 -22.64
CA VAL A 132 -15.42 3.08 -22.93
C VAL A 132 -14.43 3.04 -21.77
N ARG A 133 -14.09 4.21 -21.20
CA ARG A 133 -13.17 4.29 -20.06
C ARG A 133 -13.75 3.54 -18.84
N ALA A 134 -15.00 3.80 -18.48
CA ALA A 134 -15.64 3.16 -17.33
C ALA A 134 -15.70 1.64 -17.48
N ARG A 135 -15.96 1.14 -18.70
CA ARG A 135 -15.94 -0.29 -19.01
C ARG A 135 -14.55 -0.90 -18.83
N VAL A 136 -13.50 -0.24 -19.33
CA VAL A 136 -12.11 -0.72 -19.19
C VAL A 136 -11.69 -0.79 -17.71
N HIS A 137 -12.05 0.22 -16.91
CA HIS A 137 -11.79 0.20 -15.46
C HIS A 137 -12.53 -0.93 -14.75
N ALA A 138 -13.82 -1.10 -15.03
CA ALA A 138 -14.62 -2.18 -14.44
C ALA A 138 -14.09 -3.57 -14.81
N GLU A 139 -13.67 -3.76 -16.06
CA GLU A 139 -13.03 -4.98 -16.56
C GLU A 139 -11.69 -5.27 -15.86
N ALA A 140 -10.84 -4.26 -15.69
CA ALA A 140 -9.57 -4.41 -15.00
C ALA A 140 -9.76 -4.79 -13.51
N VAL A 141 -10.67 -4.09 -12.82
CA VAL A 141 -11.00 -4.39 -11.41
C VAL A 141 -11.61 -5.79 -11.29
N ARG A 142 -12.52 -6.17 -12.20
CA ARG A 142 -13.06 -7.53 -12.27
C ARG A 142 -11.95 -8.57 -12.37
N ALA A 143 -11.00 -8.38 -13.30
CA ALA A 143 -9.92 -9.33 -13.50
C ALA A 143 -9.08 -9.53 -12.24
N LEU A 144 -8.77 -8.45 -11.51
CA LEU A 144 -8.06 -8.52 -10.23
C LEU A 144 -8.84 -9.28 -9.15
N LEU A 145 -10.14 -8.97 -8.99
CA LEU A 145 -10.99 -9.63 -8.00
C LEU A 145 -11.21 -11.13 -8.29
N VAL A 146 -11.43 -11.47 -9.56
CA VAL A 146 -11.54 -12.88 -10.01
C VAL A 146 -10.22 -13.63 -9.80
N ALA A 147 -9.08 -12.98 -10.05
CA ALA A 147 -7.77 -13.57 -9.78
C ALA A 147 -7.55 -13.87 -8.28
N GLN A 148 -8.28 -13.21 -7.38
CA GLN A 148 -8.27 -13.48 -5.93
C GLN A 148 -9.44 -14.38 -5.46
N GLY A 149 -10.20 -14.96 -6.39
CA GLY A 149 -11.24 -15.96 -6.10
C GLY A 149 -12.65 -15.42 -5.88
N ALA A 150 -12.91 -14.13 -6.13
CA ALA A 150 -14.24 -13.55 -6.02
C ALA A 150 -15.16 -13.93 -7.20
N GLU A 151 -16.47 -14.01 -6.94
CA GLU A 151 -17.51 -14.07 -7.96
C GLU A 151 -17.94 -12.64 -8.34
N VAL A 152 -17.58 -12.17 -9.53
CA VAL A 152 -17.83 -10.78 -9.94
C VAL A 152 -18.83 -10.71 -11.10
N ARG A 153 -19.88 -9.91 -10.95
CA ARG A 153 -20.81 -9.55 -12.03
C ARG A 153 -20.59 -8.10 -12.46
N LEU A 154 -20.48 -7.88 -13.77
CA LEU A 154 -20.50 -6.55 -14.36
C LEU A 154 -21.90 -6.24 -14.85
N ARG A 155 -22.40 -5.05 -14.52
CA ARG A 155 -23.66 -4.53 -15.05
C ARG A 155 -23.44 -3.15 -15.65
N GLU A 156 -23.90 -2.97 -16.89
CA GLU A 156 -24.02 -1.64 -17.44
C GLU A 156 -25.31 -1.01 -16.91
N ASP A 157 -25.19 0.19 -16.36
CA ASP A 157 -26.32 0.97 -15.90
C ASP A 157 -26.15 2.42 -16.34
N ARG A 158 -26.93 2.79 -17.36
CA ARG A 158 -26.90 4.15 -17.92
C ARG A 158 -27.59 5.16 -17.01
N GLU A 159 -28.44 4.70 -16.09
CA GLU A 159 -29.16 5.54 -15.14
C GLU A 159 -28.44 5.68 -13.80
N ALA A 160 -27.47 4.82 -13.50
CA ALA A 160 -26.64 4.93 -12.30
C ALA A 160 -26.03 6.34 -12.20
N ALA A 161 -26.55 7.15 -11.28
CA ALA A 161 -26.03 8.47 -11.00
C ALA A 161 -24.73 8.32 -10.23
N VAL A 162 -23.63 8.84 -10.79
CA VAL A 162 -22.43 9.05 -9.98
C VAL A 162 -22.78 10.11 -8.96
N VAL A 163 -22.88 9.73 -7.69
CA VAL A 163 -22.91 10.68 -6.58
C VAL A 163 -21.51 11.27 -6.48
N VAL A 164 -21.24 12.28 -7.29
CA VAL A 164 -20.04 13.10 -7.14
C VAL A 164 -20.26 13.91 -5.86
N ARG A 165 -19.45 13.64 -4.82
CA ARG A 165 -19.37 14.59 -3.71
C ARG A 165 -18.85 15.89 -4.29
N ALA A 166 -19.62 16.97 -4.12
CA ALA A 166 -19.21 18.29 -4.57
C ALA A 166 -17.80 18.61 -4.09
N ALA A 167 -16.99 19.20 -4.96
CA ALA A 167 -15.71 19.75 -4.56
C ALA A 167 -15.92 20.72 -3.38
N HIS A 168 -14.96 20.80 -2.46
CA HIS A 168 -15.02 21.75 -1.34
C HIS A 168 -14.86 23.23 -1.77
N TYR A 169 -14.90 23.51 -3.07
CA TYR A 169 -14.81 24.84 -3.68
C TYR A 169 -15.78 24.94 -4.86
N ASP A 170 -16.13 26.16 -5.27
CA ASP A 170 -16.96 26.40 -6.45
C ASP A 170 -16.11 26.43 -7.73
N PRO A 171 -16.21 25.44 -8.64
CA PRO A 171 -15.46 25.41 -9.88
C PRO A 171 -16.09 26.25 -11.00
N ALA A 172 -17.30 26.82 -10.81
CA ALA A 172 -18.02 27.58 -11.83
C ALA A 172 -17.21 28.74 -12.46
N PRO A 173 -16.37 29.49 -11.72
CA PRO A 173 -15.55 30.56 -12.28
C PRO A 173 -14.45 30.07 -13.24
N LEU A 174 -14.11 28.78 -13.23
CA LEU A 174 -13.02 28.19 -14.01
C LEU A 174 -13.47 27.67 -15.38
N GLY A 175 -14.76 27.77 -15.70
CA GLY A 175 -15.32 27.41 -17.00
C GLY A 175 -15.80 25.95 -17.12
N ALA A 176 -16.52 25.67 -18.21
CA ALA A 176 -17.26 24.42 -18.39
C ALA A 176 -16.38 23.16 -18.38
N ASP A 177 -15.15 23.25 -18.89
CA ASP A 177 -14.23 22.13 -18.92
C ASP A 177 -13.58 21.85 -17.56
N ALA A 178 -13.29 22.89 -16.77
CA ALA A 178 -12.88 22.74 -15.37
C ALA A 178 -14.00 22.14 -14.52
N MET A 179 -15.26 22.50 -14.81
CA MET A 179 -16.44 21.95 -14.17
C MET A 179 -16.63 20.47 -14.48
N ARG A 180 -16.43 20.06 -15.75
CA ARG A 180 -16.42 18.64 -16.17
C ARG A 180 -15.25 17.88 -15.55
N TRP A 181 -14.06 18.50 -15.50
CA TRP A 181 -12.86 17.88 -14.95
C TRP A 181 -12.93 17.69 -13.43
N ALA A 182 -13.52 18.63 -12.69
CA ALA A 182 -13.80 18.53 -11.25
C ALA A 182 -14.75 17.37 -10.91
N LEU A 183 -15.58 16.95 -11.87
CA LEU A 183 -16.43 15.75 -11.76
C LEU A 183 -15.68 14.44 -12.12
N LEU A 184 -14.46 14.52 -12.68
CA LEU A 184 -13.73 13.39 -13.29
C LEU A 184 -12.43 12.97 -12.55
N ARG A 185 -11.99 13.64 -11.47
CA ARG A 185 -10.84 13.25 -10.62
C ARG A 185 -11.10 13.57 -9.14
N ALA A 186 -10.59 12.85 -8.14
CA ALA A 186 -9.79 11.62 -8.06
C ALA A 186 -10.00 10.98 -6.67
N GLY A 187 -9.56 9.72 -6.49
CA GLY A 187 -9.69 8.97 -5.25
C GLY A 187 -9.12 9.71 -4.02
N ALA A 188 -9.58 9.30 -2.83
CA ALA A 188 -9.47 10.00 -1.55
C ALA A 188 -8.08 10.49 -1.08
N GLY A 189 -7.00 10.26 -1.84
CA GLY A 189 -5.64 10.68 -1.54
C GLY A 189 -5.07 11.82 -2.40
N ASP A 190 -5.78 12.30 -3.43
CA ASP A 190 -5.29 13.44 -4.23
C ASP A 190 -5.46 14.74 -3.43
N ARG A 191 -4.34 15.44 -3.15
CA ARG A 191 -4.38 16.75 -2.51
C ARG A 191 -4.91 17.79 -3.49
N VAL A 192 -5.97 18.47 -3.07
CA VAL A 192 -6.57 19.61 -3.76
C VAL A 192 -5.57 20.77 -3.77
N LEU A 193 -5.27 21.30 -4.95
CA LEU A 193 -4.51 22.54 -5.11
C LEU A 193 -5.51 23.71 -5.23
N GLU A 194 -5.27 24.81 -4.52
CA GLU A 194 -6.13 25.99 -4.58
C GLU A 194 -6.11 26.60 -5.99
N GLY A 195 -7.28 26.84 -6.57
CA GLY A 195 -7.44 27.10 -8.01
C GLY A 195 -6.81 28.40 -8.52
N ALA A 196 -6.77 29.46 -7.71
CA ALA A 196 -6.19 30.74 -8.12
C ALA A 196 -4.66 30.66 -8.39
N PRO A 197 -3.84 30.05 -7.52
CA PRO A 197 -2.40 29.91 -7.78
C PRO A 197 -2.02 28.95 -8.93
N LEU A 198 -2.89 28.03 -9.35
CA LEU A 198 -2.60 27.09 -10.44
C LEU A 198 -2.49 27.73 -11.82
N LEU A 199 -3.12 28.89 -11.99
CA LEU A 199 -3.15 29.64 -13.26
C LEU A 199 -2.13 30.77 -13.31
N VAL A 200 -1.32 30.95 -12.26
CA VAL A 200 -0.24 31.92 -12.24
C VAL A 200 1.03 31.25 -12.75
N GLN A 201 1.58 31.78 -13.83
CA GLN A 201 2.87 31.38 -14.35
C GLN A 201 3.97 31.94 -13.44
N ALA A 202 4.54 31.08 -12.59
CA ALA A 202 5.65 31.41 -11.71
C ALA A 202 6.61 30.23 -11.61
N GLU A 203 7.88 30.53 -11.28
CA GLU A 203 9.01 29.60 -11.32
C GLU A 203 8.83 28.37 -10.39
N GLY A 204 7.99 28.46 -9.37
CA GLY A 204 7.67 27.36 -8.45
C GLY A 204 6.49 26.47 -8.87
N ASN A 205 5.84 26.72 -10.02
CA ASN A 205 4.65 25.97 -10.45
C ASN A 205 5.02 24.77 -11.34
N GLY A 206 4.93 23.57 -10.76
CA GLY A 206 5.32 22.31 -11.43
C GLY A 206 4.51 21.91 -12.66
N LEU A 207 3.40 22.61 -12.97
CA LEU A 207 2.60 22.37 -14.19
C LEU A 207 3.20 23.01 -15.45
N PHE A 208 4.16 23.94 -15.29
CA PHE A 208 4.78 24.70 -16.39
C PHE A 208 6.29 24.49 -16.48
N LEU A 209 6.84 23.50 -15.78
CA LEU A 209 8.23 23.08 -15.97
C LEU A 209 8.29 22.22 -17.26
N VAL A 210 9.09 22.65 -18.22
CA VAL A 210 9.39 21.93 -19.47
C VAL A 210 10.21 20.68 -19.17
#